data_AF-A0A350NSL4-F1
#
_entry.id   AF-A0A350NSL4-F1
#
_cell.length_a   1.000
_cell.length_b   1.000
_cell.length_c   1.000
_cell.angle_alpha   90.00
_cell.angle_beta   90.00
_cell.angle_gamma   90.00
#
_symmetry.space_group_name_H-M   'P 1'
#
loop_
_entity.id
_entity.type
_entity.pdbx_description
1 polymer ?
#
loop_
_entity_poly.entity_id
_entity_poly.type
_entity_poly.pdbx_seq_one_letter_code
_entity_poly.pdbx_strand_id
1 'polypeptide(L)'
;MSLENLIKTVKSYSPSANTKKLEEVYDFAAKAHKGQKRDSGDAYIQHPLNVAQILAEMEMDLTTLCAAILHDVVEDTDVLITEIEAKFGAEVAMLVDGVTKLSKIDFQTREERQAENLRKMFLAMAKDFRVVLIKLADRMHNMNTLKYLPEDRQRRIAQETLDIYAPLAHRLGMWKIKWELEDLAFRYFDPTEYYRLVHMVAKKRREREGYLDGVMVTLNETLRGRGIEADIQGRPKHFYSIYNKMKRENKAFAEIFDLLGLRVIVSTVKDCYAVLGEIHNLWKPIPGRFKDYIAMPKSNMYQSLHTTVIGPNGEPLEIQIRTKEMHETAEFGMAAHWRYKEGAGAKDFEDKFSWLRHLLEWQRESGDPEEFLESLRIDLFMDEVFVFTP
;
A
#
# COMPACT_ATOMS: atom_id res chain seq x y z
N MET A 1 17.54 -1.99 -12.77
CA MET A 1 17.88 -1.52 -11.41
C MET A 1 19.20 -2.18 -10.99
N SER A 2 20.06 -1.52 -10.21
CA SER A 2 21.34 -2.09 -9.77
C SER A 2 21.33 -2.36 -8.26
N LEU A 3 22.12 -3.35 -7.82
CA LEU A 3 22.32 -3.64 -6.41
C LEU A 3 22.86 -2.41 -5.63
N GLU A 4 23.69 -1.61 -6.28
CA GLU A 4 24.21 -0.36 -5.71
C GLU A 4 23.10 0.63 -5.33
N ASN A 5 22.04 0.73 -6.14
CA ASN A 5 20.90 1.59 -5.83
C ASN A 5 20.12 1.08 -4.61
N LEU A 6 19.94 -0.24 -4.50
CA LEU A 6 19.33 -0.86 -3.33
C LEU A 6 20.17 -0.58 -2.08
N ILE A 7 21.48 -0.81 -2.14
CA ILE A 7 22.42 -0.54 -1.05
C ILE A 7 22.38 0.93 -0.64
N LYS A 8 22.32 1.86 -1.61
CA LYS A 8 22.23 3.29 -1.35
C LYS A 8 20.93 3.65 -0.62
N THR A 9 19.82 3.06 -1.02
CA THR A 9 18.50 3.25 -0.38
C THR A 9 18.55 2.71 1.06
N VAL A 10 19.07 1.50 1.26
CA VAL A 10 19.23 0.92 2.60
C VAL A 10 20.08 1.79 3.51
N LYS A 11 21.20 2.30 3.01
CA LYS A 11 22.09 3.17 3.78
C LYS A 11 21.48 4.53 4.14
N SER A 12 20.44 5.01 3.44
CA SER A 12 19.81 6.29 3.79
C SER A 12 18.98 6.21 5.06
N TYR A 13 18.36 5.06 5.35
CA TYR A 13 17.56 4.86 6.57
C TYR A 13 18.26 4.00 7.63
N SER A 14 19.26 3.20 7.25
CA SER A 14 20.10 2.40 8.14
C SER A 14 21.60 2.50 7.76
N PRO A 15 22.30 3.56 8.17
CA PRO A 15 23.70 3.78 7.81
C PRO A 15 24.66 2.69 8.30
N SER A 16 24.34 2.01 9.41
CA SER A 16 25.11 0.93 10.01
C SER A 16 24.77 -0.46 9.48
N ALA A 17 23.85 -0.57 8.51
CA ALA A 17 23.42 -1.84 7.93
C ALA A 17 24.60 -2.62 7.33
N ASN A 18 24.71 -3.92 7.68
CA ASN A 18 25.68 -4.83 7.08
C ASN A 18 25.25 -5.22 5.66
N THR A 19 25.56 -4.34 4.71
CA THR A 19 25.20 -4.48 3.28
C THR A 19 25.90 -5.63 2.57
N LYS A 20 26.95 -6.23 3.15
CA LYS A 20 27.59 -7.45 2.60
C LYS A 20 26.61 -8.62 2.49
N LYS A 21 25.68 -8.74 3.44
CA LYS A 21 24.66 -9.80 3.39
C LYS A 21 23.77 -9.69 2.14
N LEU A 22 23.45 -8.46 1.71
CA LEU A 22 22.68 -8.23 0.47
C LEU A 22 23.49 -8.58 -0.78
N GLU A 23 24.79 -8.30 -0.79
CA GLU A 23 25.69 -8.69 -1.89
C GLU A 23 25.77 -10.22 -2.02
N GLU A 24 25.98 -10.94 -0.92
CA GLU A 24 26.03 -12.39 -0.90
C GLU A 24 24.72 -13.03 -1.37
N VAL A 25 23.59 -12.50 -0.90
CA VAL A 25 22.25 -12.95 -1.30
C VAL A 25 21.98 -12.68 -2.78
N TYR A 26 22.35 -11.49 -3.27
CA TYR A 26 22.23 -11.14 -4.68
C TYR A 26 23.04 -12.07 -5.56
N ASP A 27 24.31 -12.32 -5.22
CA ASP A 27 25.18 -13.21 -5.98
C ASP A 27 24.64 -14.64 -6.01
N PHE A 28 24.06 -15.10 -4.90
CA PHE A 28 23.42 -16.41 -4.83
C PHE A 28 22.19 -16.50 -5.74
N ALA A 29 21.27 -15.53 -5.65
CA ALA A 29 20.08 -15.49 -6.51
C ALA A 29 20.45 -15.32 -8.00
N ALA A 30 21.43 -14.48 -8.32
CA ALA A 30 21.91 -14.27 -9.68
C ALA A 30 22.52 -15.55 -10.28
N LYS A 31 23.21 -16.35 -9.47
CA LYS A 31 23.73 -17.67 -9.88
C LYS A 31 22.61 -18.68 -10.07
N ALA A 32 21.62 -18.71 -9.16
CA ALA A 32 20.49 -19.64 -9.25
C ALA A 32 19.66 -19.40 -10.53
N HIS A 33 19.37 -18.14 -10.85
CA HIS A 33 18.62 -17.76 -12.05
C HIS A 33 19.49 -17.57 -13.31
N LYS A 34 20.72 -18.11 -13.32
CA LYS A 34 21.65 -17.90 -14.44
C LYS A 34 21.09 -18.50 -15.72
N GLY A 35 20.93 -17.66 -16.75
CA GLY A 35 20.38 -18.07 -18.04
C GLY A 35 18.86 -17.98 -18.14
N GLN A 36 18.17 -17.71 -17.03
CA GLN A 36 16.72 -17.46 -17.02
C GLN A 36 16.42 -16.01 -17.43
N LYS A 37 15.38 -15.85 -18.26
CA LYS A 37 14.88 -14.55 -18.71
C LYS A 37 13.39 -14.42 -18.40
N ARG A 38 12.94 -13.19 -18.18
CA ARG A 38 11.50 -12.88 -18.09
C ARG A 38 10.88 -12.78 -19.49
N ASP A 39 9.55 -12.71 -19.52
CA ASP A 39 8.77 -12.42 -20.74
C ASP A 39 9.15 -11.08 -21.39
N SER A 40 9.71 -10.14 -20.63
CA SER A 40 10.26 -8.87 -21.15
C SER A 40 11.59 -9.03 -21.90
N GLY A 41 12.27 -10.17 -21.77
CA GLY A 41 13.62 -10.42 -22.26
C GLY A 41 14.75 -10.05 -21.29
N ASP A 42 14.43 -9.39 -20.17
CA ASP A 42 15.40 -9.03 -19.14
C ASP A 42 15.89 -10.24 -18.34
N ALA A 43 17.09 -10.13 -17.75
CA ALA A 43 17.61 -11.14 -16.84
C ALA A 43 16.68 -11.29 -15.62
N TYR A 44 16.35 -12.53 -15.24
CA TYR A 44 15.36 -12.81 -14.20
C TYR A 44 15.65 -12.10 -12.87
N ILE A 45 16.92 -12.01 -12.48
CA ILE A 45 17.39 -11.33 -11.26
C ILE A 45 16.92 -9.88 -11.12
N GLN A 46 16.54 -9.22 -12.21
CA GLN A 46 15.98 -7.87 -12.12
C GLN A 46 14.65 -7.86 -11.37
N HIS A 47 13.81 -8.91 -11.47
CA HIS A 47 12.54 -8.96 -10.74
C HIS A 47 12.75 -8.96 -9.22
N PRO A 48 13.46 -9.93 -8.62
CA PRO A 48 13.67 -9.95 -7.18
C PRO A 48 14.38 -8.70 -6.64
N LEU A 49 15.27 -8.10 -7.44
CA LEU A 49 15.93 -6.85 -7.07
C LEU A 49 14.97 -5.65 -7.01
N ASN A 50 14.02 -5.53 -7.95
CA ASN A 50 13.00 -4.49 -7.89
C ASN A 50 12.02 -4.72 -6.73
N VAL A 51 11.67 -5.98 -6.43
CA VAL A 51 10.84 -6.31 -5.26
C VAL A 51 11.53 -5.88 -3.97
N ALA A 52 12.82 -6.17 -3.82
CA ALA A 52 13.62 -5.71 -2.69
C ALA A 52 13.72 -4.18 -2.64
N GLN A 53 13.80 -3.49 -3.78
CA GLN A 53 13.80 -2.02 -3.80
C GLN A 53 12.48 -1.44 -3.27
N ILE A 54 11.33 -1.97 -3.70
CA ILE A 54 10.02 -1.51 -3.21
C ILE A 54 9.95 -1.62 -1.68
N LEU A 55 10.47 -2.71 -1.12
CA LEU A 55 10.53 -2.92 0.33
C LEU A 55 11.56 -2.02 1.02
N ALA A 56 12.68 -1.71 0.38
CA ALA A 56 13.68 -0.79 0.91
C ALA A 56 13.14 0.66 0.93
N GLU A 57 12.28 1.04 -0.01
CA GLU A 57 11.57 2.33 0.00
C GLU A 57 10.53 2.42 1.13
N MET A 58 10.08 1.28 1.65
CA MET A 58 9.29 1.18 2.89
C MET A 58 10.17 1.06 4.14
N GLU A 59 11.49 1.20 3.98
CA GLU A 59 12.49 1.10 5.05
C GLU A 59 12.50 -0.24 5.80
N MET A 60 12.18 -1.33 5.10
CA MET A 60 12.16 -2.68 5.69
C MET A 60 13.55 -3.15 6.14
N ASP A 61 13.57 -4.06 7.11
CA ASP A 61 14.78 -4.66 7.66
C ASP A 61 15.54 -5.53 6.65
N LEU A 62 16.84 -5.71 6.87
CA LEU A 62 17.71 -6.48 5.98
C LEU A 62 17.24 -7.92 5.77
N THR A 63 16.63 -8.56 6.78
CA THR A 63 16.14 -9.93 6.66
C THR A 63 14.98 -10.00 5.66
N THR A 64 14.03 -9.07 5.73
CA THR A 64 12.97 -8.90 4.72
C THR A 64 13.55 -8.71 3.32
N LEU A 65 14.54 -7.83 3.17
CA LEU A 65 15.16 -7.56 1.86
C LEU A 65 15.89 -8.78 1.30
N CYS A 66 16.58 -9.55 2.15
CA CYS A 66 17.22 -10.80 1.75
C CYS A 66 16.17 -11.82 1.27
N ALA A 67 15.08 -11.99 2.01
CA ALA A 67 13.99 -12.88 1.63
C ALA A 67 13.34 -12.44 0.30
N ALA A 68 13.18 -11.13 0.08
CA ALA A 68 12.65 -10.59 -1.17
C ALA A 68 13.53 -10.87 -2.39
N ILE A 69 14.87 -10.84 -2.25
CA ILE A 69 15.78 -11.22 -3.34
C ILE A 69 15.71 -12.73 -3.63
N LEU A 70 15.37 -13.54 -2.62
CA LEU A 70 15.34 -15.01 -2.70
C LEU A 70 13.95 -15.61 -2.96
N HIS A 71 12.88 -14.79 -2.99
CA HIS A 71 11.51 -15.30 -2.90
C HIS A 71 11.12 -16.28 -4.02
N ASP A 72 11.63 -16.07 -5.24
CA ASP A 72 11.39 -16.93 -6.40
C ASP A 72 12.48 -18.00 -6.60
N VAL A 73 13.56 -17.99 -5.81
CA VAL A 73 14.69 -18.90 -6.00
C VAL A 73 14.25 -20.35 -5.75
N VAL A 74 13.47 -20.61 -4.71
CA VAL A 74 12.96 -21.96 -4.38
C VAL A 74 11.83 -22.39 -5.33
N GLU A 75 11.15 -21.44 -5.96
CA GLU A 75 10.06 -21.73 -6.89
C GLU A 75 10.57 -22.15 -8.26
N ASP A 76 11.52 -21.39 -8.80
CA ASP A 76 11.94 -21.46 -10.20
C ASP A 76 13.27 -22.16 -10.44
N THR A 77 13.96 -22.59 -9.37
CA THR A 77 15.27 -23.24 -9.45
C THR A 77 15.33 -24.49 -8.59
N ASP A 78 16.38 -25.28 -8.75
CA ASP A 78 16.59 -26.53 -7.98
C ASP A 78 17.08 -26.29 -6.53
N VAL A 79 17.20 -25.03 -6.11
CA VAL A 79 17.66 -24.67 -4.77
C VAL A 79 16.63 -25.06 -3.72
N LEU A 80 17.08 -25.80 -2.70
CA LEU A 80 16.23 -26.21 -1.59
C LEU A 80 16.17 -25.15 -0.49
N ILE A 81 15.05 -25.11 0.23
CA ILE A 81 14.87 -24.19 1.37
C ILE A 81 15.91 -24.41 2.48
N THR A 82 16.37 -25.65 2.66
CA THR A 82 17.41 -26.03 3.62
C THR A 82 18.77 -25.40 3.28
N GLU A 83 19.05 -25.17 2.00
CA GLU A 83 20.27 -24.46 1.58
C GLU A 83 20.21 -22.97 1.91
N ILE A 84 19.02 -22.36 1.78
CA ILE A 84 18.79 -20.97 2.17
C ILE A 84 18.93 -20.82 3.68
N GLU A 85 18.37 -21.75 4.45
CA GLU A 85 18.50 -21.77 5.92
C GLU A 85 19.97 -21.88 6.34
N ALA A 86 20.72 -22.80 5.74
CA ALA A 86 22.13 -23.01 6.08
C ALA A 86 23.02 -21.79 5.76
N LYS A 87 22.71 -21.02 4.70
CA LYS A 87 23.52 -19.87 4.27
C LYS A 87 23.10 -18.55 4.89
N PHE A 88 21.80 -18.30 5.00
CA PHE A 88 21.26 -16.97 5.32
C PHE A 88 20.47 -16.92 6.64
N GLY A 89 20.24 -18.09 7.25
CA GLY A 89 19.61 -18.27 8.56
C GLY A 89 18.14 -18.71 8.46
N ALA A 90 17.65 -19.27 9.57
CA ALA A 90 16.29 -19.79 9.69
C ALA A 90 15.19 -18.74 9.45
N GLU A 91 15.44 -17.48 9.84
CA GLU A 91 14.47 -16.40 9.66
C GLU A 91 14.24 -16.06 8.17
N VAL A 92 15.33 -15.95 7.38
CA VAL A 92 15.24 -15.72 5.92
C VAL A 92 14.54 -16.90 5.25
N ALA A 93 14.90 -18.13 5.62
CA ALA A 93 14.28 -19.33 5.08
C ALA A 93 12.78 -19.40 5.41
N MET A 94 12.38 -19.07 6.64
CA MET A 94 10.96 -19.03 7.02
C MET A 94 10.16 -18.04 6.16
N LEU A 95 10.71 -16.84 5.91
CA LEU A 95 10.06 -15.85 5.05
C LEU A 95 9.96 -16.33 3.60
N VAL A 96 11.03 -16.88 3.03
CA VAL A 96 11.04 -17.41 1.65
C VAL A 96 10.04 -18.56 1.52
N ASP A 97 10.06 -19.53 2.42
CA ASP A 97 9.11 -20.65 2.46
C ASP A 97 7.66 -20.15 2.58
N GLY A 98 7.45 -19.13 3.42
CA GLY A 98 6.17 -18.45 3.58
C GLY A 98 5.64 -17.88 2.27
N VAL A 99 6.48 -17.21 1.48
CA VAL A 99 6.10 -16.65 0.17
C VAL A 99 5.91 -17.75 -0.87
N THR A 100 6.81 -18.74 -0.91
CA THR A 100 6.79 -19.83 -1.90
C THR A 100 5.53 -20.70 -1.80
N LYS A 101 5.07 -20.97 -0.58
CA LYS A 101 3.87 -21.78 -0.33
C LYS A 101 2.58 -21.15 -0.86
N LEU A 102 2.59 -19.85 -1.16
CA LEU A 102 1.43 -19.11 -1.68
C LEU A 102 1.23 -19.28 -3.19
N SER A 103 2.27 -19.67 -3.91
CA SER A 103 2.25 -19.74 -5.38
C SER A 103 1.96 -21.15 -5.91
N LYS A 104 2.24 -22.20 -5.13
CA LYS A 104 2.06 -23.61 -5.52
C LYS A 104 0.78 -24.21 -4.92
N ILE A 105 -0.18 -24.64 -5.77
CA ILE A 105 -1.01 -25.89 -5.75
C ILE A 105 -1.89 -25.94 -7.04
N ASP A 106 -2.09 -27.15 -7.58
CA ASP A 106 -3.11 -27.55 -8.57
C ASP A 106 -4.46 -27.92 -7.91
N PHE A 107 -5.55 -27.27 -8.35
CA PHE A 107 -6.93 -27.57 -7.93
C PHE A 107 -7.89 -27.62 -9.12
N GLN A 108 -9.03 -28.29 -8.94
CA GLN A 108 -9.98 -28.59 -10.01
C GLN A 108 -10.87 -27.40 -10.41
N THR A 109 -11.08 -26.41 -9.53
CA THR A 109 -11.82 -25.18 -9.84
C THR A 109 -11.06 -23.90 -9.48
N ARG A 110 -11.43 -22.78 -10.13
CA ARG A 110 -10.73 -21.50 -10.02
C ARG A 110 -10.98 -20.79 -8.68
N GLU A 111 -12.20 -20.85 -8.16
CA GLU A 111 -12.57 -20.23 -6.89
C GLU A 111 -11.93 -20.96 -5.71
N GLU A 112 -11.94 -22.30 -5.68
CA GLU A 112 -11.27 -23.08 -4.63
C GLU A 112 -9.76 -22.80 -4.58
N ARG A 113 -9.10 -22.66 -5.75
CA ARG A 113 -7.68 -22.31 -5.82
C ARG A 113 -7.41 -20.92 -5.23
N GLN A 114 -8.30 -19.96 -5.49
CA GLN A 114 -8.18 -18.60 -4.97
C GLN A 114 -8.40 -18.58 -3.45
N ALA A 115 -9.39 -19.35 -2.95
CA ALA A 115 -9.68 -19.51 -1.54
C ALA A 115 -8.49 -20.07 -0.75
N GLU A 116 -7.92 -21.18 -1.23
CA GLU A 116 -6.82 -21.85 -0.53
C GLU A 116 -5.51 -21.05 -0.61
N ASN A 117 -5.23 -20.38 -1.74
CA ASN A 117 -4.09 -19.48 -1.84
C ASN A 117 -4.20 -18.31 -0.85
N LEU A 118 -5.39 -17.70 -0.75
CA LEU A 118 -5.68 -16.67 0.24
C LEU A 118 -5.51 -17.21 1.65
N ARG A 119 -6.09 -18.37 1.95
CA ARG A 119 -5.98 -19.02 3.27
C ARG A 119 -4.53 -19.23 3.69
N LYS A 120 -3.71 -19.79 2.81
CA LYS A 120 -2.28 -19.97 3.07
C LYS A 120 -1.56 -18.64 3.26
N MET A 121 -1.93 -17.63 2.47
CA MET A 121 -1.39 -16.27 2.62
C MET A 121 -1.69 -15.77 4.02
N PHE A 122 -2.94 -15.82 4.46
CA PHE A 122 -3.38 -15.43 5.80
C PHE A 122 -2.70 -16.23 6.92
N LEU A 123 -2.54 -17.55 6.76
CA LEU A 123 -1.81 -18.39 7.71
C LEU A 123 -0.32 -18.02 7.79
N ALA A 124 0.31 -17.67 6.66
CA ALA A 124 1.68 -17.21 6.64
C ALA A 124 1.82 -15.82 7.29
N MET A 125 0.88 -14.88 7.06
CA MET A 125 0.89 -13.57 7.74
C MET A 125 0.71 -13.70 9.25
N ALA A 126 -0.14 -14.64 9.68
CA ALA A 126 -0.37 -14.89 11.10
C ALA A 126 0.91 -15.34 11.83
N LYS A 127 1.85 -15.95 11.11
CA LYS A 127 3.20 -16.26 11.62
C LYS A 127 4.13 -15.06 11.50
N ASP A 128 4.18 -14.43 10.33
CA ASP A 128 4.99 -13.25 10.08
C ASP A 128 4.42 -12.38 8.94
N PHE A 129 4.01 -11.16 9.28
CA PHE A 129 3.45 -10.21 8.32
C PHE A 129 4.41 -9.80 7.20
N ARG A 130 5.74 -9.94 7.38
CA ARG A 130 6.75 -9.60 6.36
C ARG A 130 6.56 -10.44 5.09
N VAL A 131 6.02 -11.65 5.20
CA VAL A 131 5.65 -12.50 4.05
C VAL A 131 4.68 -11.79 3.12
N VAL A 132 3.71 -11.06 3.69
CA VAL A 132 2.69 -10.32 2.91
C VAL A 132 3.27 -9.10 2.26
N LEU A 133 4.16 -8.39 2.97
CA LEU A 133 4.82 -7.23 2.42
C LEU A 133 5.64 -7.64 1.19
N ILE A 134 6.38 -8.75 1.29
CA ILE A 134 7.10 -9.32 0.14
C ILE A 134 6.12 -9.65 -1.00
N LYS A 135 4.96 -10.27 -0.69
CA LYS A 135 3.98 -10.61 -1.72
C LYS A 135 3.30 -9.40 -2.37
N LEU A 136 3.02 -8.35 -1.61
CA LEU A 136 2.49 -7.08 -2.12
C LEU A 136 3.51 -6.37 -3.01
N ALA A 137 4.79 -6.39 -2.63
CA ALA A 137 5.88 -5.84 -3.44
C ALA A 137 6.10 -6.64 -4.73
N ASP A 138 6.06 -7.98 -4.66
CA ASP A 138 6.05 -8.89 -5.83
C ASP A 138 4.89 -8.54 -6.77
N ARG A 139 3.66 -8.52 -6.23
CA ARG A 139 2.46 -8.17 -7.01
C ARG A 139 2.58 -6.80 -7.66
N MET A 140 3.07 -5.79 -6.94
CA MET A 140 3.28 -4.45 -7.48
C MET A 140 4.27 -4.44 -8.64
N HIS A 141 5.40 -5.13 -8.51
CA HIS A 141 6.37 -5.23 -9.60
C HIS A 141 5.82 -6.02 -10.81
N ASN A 142 5.01 -7.05 -10.57
CA ASN A 142 4.31 -7.79 -11.63
C ASN A 142 3.30 -6.90 -12.36
N MET A 143 2.54 -6.06 -11.64
CA MET A 143 1.63 -5.09 -12.25
C MET A 143 2.36 -4.04 -13.10
N ASN A 144 3.56 -3.61 -12.70
CA ASN A 144 4.40 -2.70 -13.49
C ASN A 144 4.96 -3.33 -14.77
N THR A 145 5.10 -4.66 -14.80
CA THR A 145 5.64 -5.41 -15.93
C THR A 145 4.57 -6.19 -16.71
N LEU A 146 3.29 -5.96 -16.40
CA LEU A 146 2.14 -6.72 -16.91
C LEU A 146 1.94 -6.61 -18.43
N LYS A 147 2.40 -5.51 -19.05
CA LYS A 147 2.28 -5.25 -20.51
C LYS A 147 2.89 -6.32 -21.42
N TYR A 148 3.81 -7.14 -20.92
CA TYR A 148 4.48 -8.18 -21.71
C TYR A 148 3.68 -9.49 -21.76
N LEU A 149 2.62 -9.61 -20.97
CA LEU A 149 1.75 -10.78 -20.94
C LEU A 149 0.61 -10.68 -21.97
N PRO A 150 0.01 -11.80 -22.41
CA PRO A 150 -1.22 -11.81 -23.19
C PRO A 150 -2.40 -11.12 -22.47
N GLU A 151 -3.32 -10.51 -23.21
CA GLU A 151 -4.43 -9.71 -22.65
C GLU A 151 -5.32 -10.46 -21.66
N ASP A 152 -5.57 -11.76 -21.88
CA ASP A 152 -6.37 -12.59 -20.99
C ASP A 152 -5.71 -12.74 -19.61
N ARG A 153 -4.37 -12.91 -19.59
CA ARG A 153 -3.58 -12.94 -18.36
C ARG A 153 -3.51 -11.56 -17.71
N GLN A 154 -3.36 -10.49 -18.50
CA GLN A 154 -3.37 -9.11 -17.99
C GLN A 154 -4.66 -8.81 -17.22
N ARG A 155 -5.82 -9.04 -17.83
CA ARG A 155 -7.13 -8.80 -17.19
C ARG A 155 -7.33 -9.65 -15.94
N ARG A 156 -6.89 -10.91 -15.98
CA ARG A 156 -7.00 -11.83 -14.82
C ARG A 156 -6.19 -11.33 -13.63
N ILE A 157 -4.92 -10.98 -13.85
CA ILE A 157 -4.02 -10.50 -12.79
C ILE A 157 -4.51 -9.14 -12.26
N ALA A 158 -5.01 -8.27 -13.14
CA ALA A 158 -5.60 -6.99 -12.75
C ALA A 158 -6.85 -7.18 -11.86
N GLN A 159 -7.78 -8.06 -12.24
CA GLN A 159 -8.96 -8.38 -11.43
C GLN A 159 -8.56 -8.92 -10.05
N GLU A 160 -7.66 -9.89 -10.00
CA GLU A 160 -7.16 -10.46 -8.74
C GLU A 160 -6.51 -9.37 -7.87
N THR A 161 -5.80 -8.42 -8.48
CA THR A 161 -5.19 -7.30 -7.78
C THR A 161 -6.22 -6.39 -7.12
N LEU A 162 -7.33 -6.11 -7.80
CA LEU A 162 -8.44 -5.31 -7.26
C LEU A 162 -9.25 -6.05 -6.18
N ASP A 163 -9.43 -7.35 -6.34
CA ASP A 163 -10.27 -8.16 -5.44
C ASP A 163 -9.54 -8.56 -4.15
N ILE A 164 -8.21 -8.70 -4.21
CA ILE A 164 -7.41 -9.26 -3.12
C ILE A 164 -6.35 -8.27 -2.64
N TYR A 165 -5.40 -7.92 -3.51
CA TYR A 165 -4.14 -7.31 -3.07
C TYR A 165 -4.32 -5.84 -2.66
N ALA A 166 -5.14 -5.07 -3.40
CA ALA A 166 -5.47 -3.70 -3.03
C ALA A 166 -6.30 -3.62 -1.73
N PRO A 167 -7.36 -4.41 -1.52
CA PRO A 167 -8.07 -4.50 -0.24
C PRO A 167 -7.18 -4.94 0.92
N LEU A 168 -6.28 -5.90 0.68
CA LEU A 168 -5.31 -6.33 1.68
C LEU A 168 -4.38 -5.18 2.08
N ALA A 169 -3.78 -4.49 1.10
CA ALA A 169 -2.96 -3.30 1.36
C ALA A 169 -3.74 -2.22 2.13
N HIS A 170 -5.03 -2.04 1.83
CA HIS A 170 -5.90 -1.12 2.55
C HIS A 170 -6.05 -1.48 4.04
N ARG A 171 -6.30 -2.76 4.33
CA ARG A 171 -6.44 -3.27 5.71
C ARG A 171 -5.13 -3.14 6.49
N LEU A 172 -3.98 -3.31 5.82
CA LEU A 172 -2.67 -3.10 6.42
C LEU A 172 -2.28 -1.61 6.57
N GLY A 173 -3.14 -0.69 6.15
CA GLY A 173 -2.90 0.75 6.20
C GLY A 173 -1.92 1.27 5.14
N MET A 174 -1.54 0.44 4.16
CA MET A 174 -0.54 0.75 3.14
C MET A 174 -1.18 1.49 1.95
N TRP A 175 -1.57 2.75 2.15
CA TRP A 175 -2.33 3.49 1.14
C TRP A 175 -1.56 3.73 -0.16
N LYS A 176 -0.25 3.98 -0.10
CA LYS A 176 0.57 4.16 -1.31
C LYS A 176 0.49 2.91 -2.20
N ILE A 177 0.68 1.74 -1.60
CA ILE A 177 0.62 0.44 -2.29
C ILE A 177 -0.76 0.14 -2.81
N LYS A 178 -1.80 0.37 -1.99
CA LYS A 178 -3.19 0.21 -2.41
C LYS A 178 -3.47 1.01 -3.68
N TRP A 179 -3.21 2.31 -3.67
CA TRP A 179 -3.57 3.19 -4.77
C TRP A 179 -2.79 2.91 -6.05
N GLU A 180 -1.49 2.61 -5.93
CA GLU A 180 -0.68 2.22 -7.07
C GLU A 180 -1.18 0.91 -7.69
N LEU A 181 -1.49 -0.11 -6.87
CA LEU A 181 -2.08 -1.36 -7.33
C LEU A 181 -3.45 -1.14 -8.00
N GLU A 182 -4.30 -0.31 -7.41
CA GLU A 182 -5.62 0.04 -7.95
C GLU A 182 -5.52 0.72 -9.32
N ASP A 183 -4.68 1.74 -9.47
CA ASP A 183 -4.52 2.47 -10.73
C ASP A 183 -3.85 1.60 -11.81
N LEU A 184 -2.84 0.80 -11.44
CA LEU A 184 -2.21 -0.16 -12.36
C LEU A 184 -3.21 -1.20 -12.81
N ALA A 185 -4.01 -1.77 -11.90
CA ALA A 185 -5.01 -2.77 -12.25
C ALA A 185 -6.14 -2.17 -13.08
N PHE A 186 -6.62 -0.97 -12.75
CA PHE A 186 -7.67 -0.30 -13.49
C PHE A 186 -7.31 -0.10 -14.96
N ARG A 187 -6.04 0.23 -15.25
CA ARG A 187 -5.53 0.36 -16.62
C ARG A 187 -5.72 -0.89 -17.48
N TYR A 188 -5.60 -2.08 -16.89
CA TYR A 188 -5.71 -3.36 -17.61
C TYR A 188 -7.11 -3.96 -17.51
N PHE A 189 -7.83 -3.70 -16.42
CA PHE A 189 -9.19 -4.16 -16.20
C PHE A 189 -10.18 -3.46 -17.12
N ASP A 190 -10.14 -2.11 -17.18
CA ASP A 190 -10.99 -1.29 -18.04
C ASP A 190 -10.16 -0.15 -18.67
N PRO A 191 -9.39 -0.46 -19.74
CA PRO A 191 -8.52 0.51 -20.38
C PRO A 191 -9.29 1.70 -20.96
N THR A 192 -10.52 1.46 -21.45
CA THR A 192 -11.35 2.51 -22.07
C THR A 192 -11.69 3.58 -21.05
N GLU A 193 -12.24 3.19 -19.90
CA GLU A 193 -12.59 4.14 -18.84
C GLU A 193 -11.35 4.77 -18.20
N TYR A 194 -10.27 4.01 -18.04
CA TYR A 194 -8.99 4.53 -17.55
C TYR A 194 -8.48 5.68 -18.42
N TYR A 195 -8.31 5.47 -19.73
CA TYR A 195 -7.79 6.51 -20.63
C TYR A 195 -8.79 7.67 -20.79
N ARG A 196 -10.10 7.40 -20.75
CA ARG A 196 -11.13 8.45 -20.71
C ARG A 196 -10.93 9.38 -19.51
N LEU A 197 -10.74 8.83 -18.31
CA LEU A 197 -10.47 9.61 -17.10
C LEU A 197 -9.14 10.37 -17.17
N VAL A 198 -8.07 9.74 -17.68
CA VAL A 198 -6.77 10.39 -17.88
C VAL A 198 -6.92 11.64 -18.76
N HIS A 199 -7.64 11.54 -19.87
CA HIS A 199 -7.88 12.68 -20.77
C HIS A 199 -8.72 13.78 -20.10
N MET A 200 -9.78 13.41 -19.38
CA MET A 200 -10.63 14.39 -18.66
C MET A 200 -9.87 15.13 -17.57
N VAL A 201 -9.02 14.42 -16.81
CA VAL A 201 -8.14 15.00 -15.80
C VAL A 201 -7.11 15.90 -16.48
N ALA A 202 -6.46 15.47 -17.55
CA ALA A 202 -5.43 16.27 -18.24
C ALA A 202 -5.95 17.62 -18.76
N LYS A 203 -7.19 17.68 -19.27
CA LYS A 203 -7.76 18.89 -19.88
C LYS A 203 -7.80 20.11 -18.95
N LYS A 204 -8.05 19.90 -17.65
CA LYS A 204 -8.13 20.97 -16.62
C LYS A 204 -6.91 21.01 -15.70
N ARG A 205 -5.81 20.35 -16.06
CA ARG A 205 -4.65 20.19 -15.16
C ARG A 205 -4.01 21.51 -14.77
N ARG A 206 -3.70 22.37 -15.75
CA ARG A 206 -3.03 23.67 -15.51
C ARG A 206 -3.87 24.62 -14.64
N GLU A 207 -5.17 24.69 -14.89
CA GLU A 207 -6.10 25.51 -14.09
C GLU A 207 -6.12 25.05 -12.64
N ARG A 208 -6.17 23.72 -12.41
CA ARG A 208 -6.15 23.14 -11.06
C ARG A 208 -4.82 23.32 -10.35
N GLU A 209 -3.69 23.13 -11.05
CA GLU A 209 -2.35 23.36 -10.49
C GLU A 209 -2.18 24.82 -10.07
N GLY A 210 -2.51 25.77 -10.94
CA GLY A 210 -2.43 27.20 -10.60
C GLY A 210 -3.36 27.61 -9.45
N TYR A 211 -4.55 27.01 -9.36
CA TYR A 211 -5.44 27.22 -8.21
C TYR A 211 -4.84 26.67 -6.91
N LEU A 212 -4.34 25.43 -6.92
CA LEU A 212 -3.71 24.84 -5.73
C LEU A 212 -2.49 25.64 -5.30
N ASP A 213 -1.65 26.09 -6.22
CA ASP A 213 -0.48 26.90 -5.92
C ASP A 213 -0.87 28.20 -5.19
N GLY A 214 -1.90 28.91 -5.66
CA GLY A 214 -2.39 30.11 -4.99
C GLY A 214 -2.92 29.84 -3.58
N VAL A 215 -3.64 28.74 -3.39
CA VAL A 215 -4.14 28.32 -2.07
C VAL A 215 -2.99 27.93 -1.14
N MET A 216 -1.99 27.20 -1.64
CA MET A 216 -0.81 26.78 -0.88
C MET A 216 0.01 27.99 -0.42
N VAL A 217 0.22 28.98 -1.29
CA VAL A 217 0.92 30.24 -0.93
C VAL A 217 0.19 30.96 0.19
N THR A 218 -1.13 31.17 0.03
CA THR A 218 -1.95 31.86 1.04
C THR A 218 -1.92 31.15 2.40
N LEU A 219 -2.05 29.83 2.39
CA LEU A 219 -2.01 29.04 3.62
C LEU A 219 -0.62 29.07 4.26
N ASN A 220 0.45 28.93 3.48
CA ASN A 220 1.82 28.96 3.99
C ASN A 220 2.17 30.31 4.63
N GLU A 221 1.79 31.43 4.01
CA GLU A 221 1.98 32.77 4.56
C GLU A 221 1.24 32.95 5.90
N THR A 222 0.00 32.48 5.96
CA THR A 222 -0.82 32.53 7.18
C THR A 222 -0.21 31.71 8.32
N LEU A 223 0.24 30.49 8.03
CA LEU A 223 0.84 29.60 9.02
C LEU A 223 2.19 30.14 9.52
N ARG A 224 3.03 30.65 8.61
CA ARG A 224 4.31 31.29 8.98
C ARG A 224 4.11 32.53 9.85
N GLY A 225 3.08 33.34 9.56
CA GLY A 225 2.71 34.50 10.39
C GLY A 225 2.36 34.15 11.83
N ARG A 226 1.99 32.89 12.09
CA ARG A 226 1.68 32.35 13.43
C ARG A 226 2.78 31.45 14.01
N GLY A 227 3.93 31.36 13.33
CA GLY A 227 5.07 30.55 13.77
C GLY A 227 4.85 29.04 13.66
N ILE A 228 3.91 28.59 12.82
CA ILE A 228 3.67 27.16 12.57
C ILE A 228 4.44 26.74 11.32
N GLU A 229 5.40 25.83 11.49
CA GLU A 229 6.05 25.19 10.35
C GLU A 229 5.20 24.04 9.83
N ALA A 230 4.85 24.10 8.54
CA ALA A 230 4.05 23.09 7.87
C ALA A 230 4.61 22.80 6.47
N ASP A 231 4.59 21.53 6.08
CA ASP A 231 4.81 21.10 4.70
C ASP A 231 3.44 20.93 4.02
N ILE A 232 3.16 21.79 3.03
CA ILE A 232 1.88 21.83 2.33
C ILE A 232 2.10 21.28 0.93
N GLN A 233 1.35 20.22 0.58
CA GLN A 233 1.48 19.51 -0.67
C GLN A 233 0.13 19.37 -1.37
N GLY A 234 0.12 19.52 -2.69
CA GLY A 234 -1.00 19.10 -3.53
C GLY A 234 -1.17 17.58 -3.48
N ARG A 235 -2.40 17.11 -3.25
CA ARG A 235 -2.73 15.68 -3.23
C ARG A 235 -3.42 15.30 -4.54
N PRO A 236 -2.76 14.59 -5.47
CA PRO A 236 -3.44 14.05 -6.63
C PRO A 236 -4.45 12.97 -6.19
N LYS A 237 -5.61 12.92 -6.86
CA LYS A 237 -6.56 11.81 -6.71
C LYS A 237 -6.25 10.72 -7.73
N HIS A 238 -6.28 9.48 -7.24
CA HIS A 238 -6.07 8.27 -8.04
C HIS A 238 -7.26 7.99 -8.96
N PHE A 239 -6.99 7.51 -10.17
CA PHE A 239 -8.01 7.34 -11.22
C PHE A 239 -9.07 6.32 -10.82
N TYR A 240 -8.67 5.22 -10.20
CA TYR A 240 -9.60 4.19 -9.74
C TYR A 240 -10.51 4.71 -8.62
N SER A 241 -9.99 5.54 -7.71
CA SER A 241 -10.80 6.20 -6.68
C SER A 241 -11.85 7.16 -7.30
N ILE A 242 -11.48 7.90 -8.35
CA ILE A 242 -12.42 8.75 -9.10
C ILE A 242 -13.49 7.89 -9.76
N TYR A 243 -13.08 6.81 -10.45
CA TYR A 243 -13.98 5.86 -11.11
C TYR A 243 -15.00 5.26 -10.13
N ASN A 244 -14.54 4.74 -8.99
CA ASN A 244 -15.41 4.16 -7.96
C ASN A 244 -16.38 5.20 -7.39
N LYS A 245 -15.94 6.45 -7.22
CA LYS A 245 -16.81 7.53 -6.76
C LYS A 245 -17.89 7.87 -7.80
N MET A 246 -17.53 7.97 -9.08
CA MET A 246 -18.49 8.18 -10.18
C MET A 246 -19.55 7.09 -10.19
N LYS A 247 -19.13 5.82 -10.08
CA LYS A 247 -20.01 4.66 -10.11
C LYS A 247 -20.93 4.58 -8.89
N ARG A 248 -20.39 4.80 -7.69
CA ARG A 248 -21.15 4.71 -6.43
C ARG A 248 -22.15 5.85 -6.26
N GLU A 249 -21.78 7.06 -6.64
CA GLU A 249 -22.65 8.25 -6.49
C GLU A 249 -23.51 8.52 -7.73
N ASN A 250 -23.34 7.73 -8.80
CA ASN A 250 -23.95 7.92 -10.11
C ASN A 250 -23.81 9.36 -10.64
N LYS A 251 -22.60 9.93 -10.50
CA LYS A 251 -22.29 11.32 -10.86
C LYS A 251 -21.42 11.42 -12.09
N ALA A 252 -21.64 12.46 -12.90
CA ALA A 252 -20.75 12.80 -13.97
C ALA A 252 -19.42 13.35 -13.43
N PHE A 253 -18.33 13.20 -14.20
CA PHE A 253 -17.01 13.73 -13.82
C PHE A 253 -17.03 15.24 -13.52
N ALA A 254 -17.88 16.00 -14.23
CA ALA A 254 -18.02 17.45 -14.01
C ALA A 254 -18.58 17.80 -12.62
N GLU A 255 -19.27 16.87 -11.96
CA GLU A 255 -19.87 17.04 -10.64
C GLU A 255 -18.95 16.54 -9.51
N ILE A 256 -17.76 16.03 -9.87
CA ILE A 256 -16.72 15.64 -8.92
C ILE A 256 -15.92 16.90 -8.58
N PHE A 257 -16.47 17.67 -7.65
CA PHE A 257 -15.87 18.89 -7.13
C PHE A 257 -14.62 18.64 -6.27
N ASP A 258 -14.40 17.40 -5.83
CA ASP A 258 -13.35 17.04 -4.89
C ASP A 258 -12.03 16.61 -5.57
N LEU A 259 -11.82 16.91 -6.86
CA LEU A 259 -10.53 16.60 -7.52
C LEU A 259 -9.35 17.40 -6.94
N LEU A 260 -9.64 18.44 -6.16
CA LEU A 260 -8.68 19.33 -5.54
C LEU A 260 -8.51 18.94 -4.06
N GLY A 261 -7.31 18.43 -3.74
CA GLY A 261 -6.95 18.03 -2.39
C GLY A 261 -5.64 18.69 -1.97
N LEU A 262 -5.58 19.11 -0.71
CA LEU A 262 -4.34 19.54 -0.06
C LEU A 262 -4.03 18.63 1.12
N ARG A 263 -2.74 18.46 1.37
CA ARG A 263 -2.21 17.78 2.53
C ARG A 263 -1.29 18.75 3.27
N VAL A 264 -1.52 18.91 4.55
CA VAL A 264 -0.72 19.73 5.46
C VAL A 264 -0.08 18.80 6.49
N ILE A 265 1.24 18.76 6.50
CA ILE A 265 2.03 17.93 7.40
C ILE A 265 2.73 18.83 8.40
N VAL A 266 2.48 18.57 9.70
CA VAL A 266 3.03 19.37 10.80
C VAL A 266 3.81 18.50 11.79
N SER A 267 4.42 19.13 12.79
CA SER A 267 5.25 18.44 13.78
C SER A 267 4.43 17.80 14.90
N THR A 268 3.40 18.49 15.41
CA THR A 268 2.64 18.01 16.58
C THR A 268 1.14 17.93 16.35
N VAL A 269 0.45 17.13 17.17
CA VAL A 269 -1.02 17.06 17.15
C VAL A 269 -1.65 18.41 17.50
N LYS A 270 -1.04 19.17 18.40
CA LYS A 270 -1.49 20.54 18.72
C LYS A 270 -1.49 21.43 17.48
N ASP A 271 -0.45 21.32 16.67
CA ASP A 271 -0.34 22.09 15.41
C ASP A 271 -1.40 21.65 14.41
N CYS A 272 -1.80 20.37 14.38
CA CYS A 272 -2.88 19.90 13.50
C CYS A 272 -4.18 20.67 13.76
N TYR A 273 -4.57 20.83 15.03
CA TYR A 273 -5.78 21.57 15.41
C TYR A 273 -5.62 23.08 15.24
N ALA A 274 -4.41 23.63 15.46
CA ALA A 274 -4.14 25.04 15.18
C ALA A 274 -4.32 25.35 13.69
N VAL A 275 -3.71 24.53 12.81
CA VAL A 275 -3.87 24.62 11.35
C VAL A 275 -5.33 24.49 10.93
N LEU A 276 -6.09 23.59 11.54
CA LEU A 276 -7.53 23.44 11.28
C LEU A 276 -8.27 24.76 11.55
N GLY A 277 -7.98 25.40 12.69
CA GLY A 277 -8.53 26.71 13.05
C GLY A 277 -8.16 27.79 12.03
N GLU A 278 -6.92 27.82 11.54
CA GLU A 278 -6.51 28.76 10.49
C GLU A 278 -7.27 28.55 9.19
N ILE A 279 -7.41 27.30 8.76
CA ILE A 279 -8.13 26.95 7.54
C ILE A 279 -9.59 27.40 7.65
N HIS A 280 -10.25 27.21 8.80
CA HIS A 280 -11.64 27.62 9.00
C HIS A 280 -11.82 29.13 9.14
N ASN A 281 -10.77 29.86 9.53
CA ASN A 281 -10.75 31.32 9.52
C ASN A 281 -10.58 31.89 8.10
N LEU A 282 -9.74 31.25 7.28
CA LEU A 282 -9.51 31.65 5.89
C LEU A 282 -10.70 31.30 4.99
N TRP A 283 -11.26 30.10 5.16
CA TRP A 283 -12.27 29.54 4.28
C TRP A 283 -13.40 28.90 5.06
N LYS A 284 -14.64 29.17 4.61
CA LYS A 284 -15.84 28.68 5.28
C LYS A 284 -15.92 27.15 5.18
N PRO A 285 -16.00 26.40 6.31
CA PRO A 285 -16.17 24.96 6.28
C PRO A 285 -17.57 24.58 5.81
N ILE A 286 -17.64 23.46 5.06
CA ILE A 286 -18.92 22.87 4.64
C ILE A 286 -19.45 21.99 5.79
N PRO A 287 -20.68 22.25 6.28
CA PRO A 287 -21.26 21.44 7.36
C PRO A 287 -21.31 19.95 7.04
N GLY A 288 -21.02 19.09 8.03
CA GLY A 288 -21.00 17.64 7.88
C GLY A 288 -19.82 17.08 7.07
N ARG A 289 -18.87 17.92 6.65
CA ARG A 289 -17.65 17.53 5.91
C ARG A 289 -16.37 17.65 6.74
N PHE A 290 -16.49 17.65 8.06
CA PHE A 290 -15.36 17.55 8.98
C PHE A 290 -15.32 16.15 9.58
N LYS A 291 -14.12 15.55 9.64
CA LYS A 291 -13.88 14.26 10.29
C LYS A 291 -12.57 14.31 11.06
N ASP A 292 -12.64 13.94 12.33
CA ASP A 292 -11.47 13.87 13.21
C ASP A 292 -11.00 12.42 13.35
N TYR A 293 -10.11 11.99 12.44
CA TYR A 293 -9.49 10.67 12.54
C TYR A 293 -8.27 10.66 13.47
N ILE A 294 -7.90 11.78 14.11
CA ILE A 294 -6.88 11.79 15.16
C ILE A 294 -7.50 11.27 16.45
N ALA A 295 -8.65 11.83 16.84
CA ALA A 295 -9.41 11.42 18.01
C ALA A 295 -10.10 10.06 17.81
N MET A 296 -10.53 9.75 16.58
CA MET A 296 -11.14 8.47 16.22
C MET A 296 -10.39 7.82 15.05
N PRO A 297 -9.22 7.21 15.30
CA PRO A 297 -8.45 6.52 14.28
C PRO A 297 -9.28 5.44 13.57
N LYS A 298 -8.98 5.20 12.29
CA LYS A 298 -9.58 4.06 11.58
C LYS A 298 -8.98 2.73 12.07
N SER A 299 -9.65 1.63 11.76
CA SER A 299 -9.19 0.26 12.06
C SER A 299 -7.81 -0.06 11.47
N ASN A 300 -7.42 0.58 10.36
CA ASN A 300 -6.10 0.45 9.74
C ASN A 300 -5.06 1.46 10.26
N MET A 301 -5.22 1.97 11.48
CA MET A 301 -4.34 2.95 12.14
C MET A 301 -4.26 4.32 11.45
N TYR A 302 -5.11 4.57 10.45
CA TYR A 302 -5.10 5.85 9.75
C TYR A 302 -5.55 7.00 10.66
N GLN A 303 -4.71 8.04 10.73
CA GLN A 303 -4.96 9.26 11.51
C GLN A 303 -4.74 10.50 10.64
N SER A 304 -5.71 11.42 10.69
CA SER A 304 -5.68 12.71 9.99
C SER A 304 -6.94 13.52 10.34
N LEU A 305 -6.86 14.85 10.33
CA LEU A 305 -8.05 15.71 10.30
C LEU A 305 -8.46 15.93 8.85
N HIS A 306 -9.72 15.66 8.52
CA HIS A 306 -10.27 15.94 7.19
C HIS A 306 -11.27 17.06 7.31
N THR A 307 -11.13 18.07 6.46
CA THR A 307 -12.13 19.13 6.34
C THR A 307 -12.34 19.49 4.88
N THR A 308 -13.59 19.76 4.49
CA THR A 308 -13.89 20.37 3.21
C THR A 308 -14.34 21.80 3.43
N VAL A 309 -13.67 22.74 2.77
CA VAL A 309 -13.97 24.18 2.83
C VAL A 309 -14.38 24.71 1.46
N ILE A 310 -15.06 25.85 1.42
CA ILE A 310 -15.31 26.59 0.18
C ILE A 310 -14.08 27.46 -0.07
N GLY A 311 -13.27 27.08 -1.07
CA GLY A 311 -12.03 27.80 -1.37
C GLY A 311 -12.27 29.13 -2.10
N PRO A 312 -11.20 29.86 -2.47
CA PRO A 312 -11.28 31.22 -3.01
C PRO A 312 -12.18 31.40 -4.23
N ASN A 313 -12.27 30.37 -5.09
CA ASN A 313 -13.07 30.42 -6.32
C ASN A 313 -14.50 29.88 -6.14
N GLY A 314 -14.93 29.63 -4.89
CA GLY A 314 -16.24 29.02 -4.60
C GLY A 314 -16.28 27.51 -4.80
N GLU A 315 -15.17 26.88 -5.21
CA GLU A 315 -15.07 25.43 -5.38
C GLU A 315 -14.74 24.73 -4.05
N PRO A 316 -15.34 23.55 -3.79
CA PRO A 316 -14.96 22.71 -2.65
C PRO A 316 -13.50 22.31 -2.68
N LEU A 317 -12.81 22.47 -1.54
CA LEU A 317 -11.41 22.10 -1.35
C LEU A 317 -11.31 21.12 -0.17
N GLU A 318 -10.82 19.91 -0.42
CA GLU A 318 -10.58 18.90 0.61
C GLU A 318 -9.17 19.10 1.19
N ILE A 319 -9.06 19.28 2.50
CA ILE A 319 -7.78 19.47 3.18
C ILE A 319 -7.60 18.38 4.23
N GLN A 320 -6.43 17.74 4.21
CA GLN A 320 -5.99 16.75 5.19
C GLN A 320 -4.87 17.33 6.03
N ILE A 321 -4.97 17.21 7.35
CA ILE A 321 -3.98 17.74 8.28
C ILE A 321 -3.50 16.62 9.18
N ARG A 322 -2.19 16.37 9.25
CA ARG A 322 -1.63 15.29 10.04
C ARG A 322 -0.18 15.56 10.44
N THR A 323 0.34 14.81 11.40
CA THR A 323 1.76 14.89 11.76
C THR A 323 2.64 14.13 10.77
N LYS A 324 3.96 14.30 10.85
CA LYS A 324 4.93 13.50 10.09
C LYS A 324 4.79 11.99 10.37
N GLU A 325 4.68 11.61 11.64
CA GLU A 325 4.46 10.21 12.04
C GLU A 325 3.15 9.65 11.48
N MET A 326 2.05 10.39 11.62
CA MET A 326 0.76 10.00 11.03
C MET A 326 0.81 9.93 9.50
N HIS A 327 1.66 10.74 8.86
CA HIS A 327 1.89 10.66 7.43
C HIS A 327 2.60 9.36 7.06
N GLU A 328 3.68 9.00 7.75
CA GLU A 328 4.42 7.75 7.53
C GLU A 328 3.53 6.52 7.74
N THR A 329 2.80 6.46 8.86
CA THR A 329 1.81 5.40 9.13
C THR A 329 0.73 5.34 8.04
N ALA A 330 0.27 6.48 7.52
CA ALA A 330 -0.75 6.47 6.49
C ALA A 330 -0.22 6.04 5.11
N GLU A 331 1.06 6.25 4.78
CA GLU A 331 1.60 5.82 3.48
C GLU A 331 2.05 4.36 3.50
N PHE A 332 2.70 3.94 4.59
CA PHE A 332 3.35 2.63 4.72
C PHE A 332 2.65 1.69 5.70
N GLY A 333 1.60 2.14 6.37
CA GLY A 333 0.81 1.30 7.27
C GLY A 333 1.65 0.68 8.38
N MET A 334 1.49 -0.61 8.56
CA MET A 334 2.24 -1.39 9.55
C MET A 334 3.75 -1.46 9.30
N ALA A 335 4.21 -1.26 8.06
CA ALA A 335 5.65 -1.27 7.77
C ALA A 335 6.37 -0.14 8.53
N ALA A 336 5.76 1.05 8.62
CA ALA A 336 6.28 2.16 9.41
C ALA A 336 6.36 1.85 10.92
N HIS A 337 5.39 1.09 11.46
CA HIS A 337 5.39 0.70 12.88
C HIS A 337 6.43 -0.38 13.23
N TRP A 338 6.80 -1.24 12.28
CA TRP A 338 7.80 -2.30 12.51
C TRP A 338 9.19 -1.72 12.82
N ARG A 339 9.55 -0.59 12.20
CA ARG A 339 10.81 0.12 12.43
C ARG A 339 11.06 0.45 13.91
N TYR A 340 10.02 0.77 14.69
CA TYR A 340 10.14 1.19 16.08
C TYR A 340 10.29 0.04 17.09
N LYS A 341 10.24 -1.22 16.65
CA LYS A 341 10.18 -2.40 17.53
C LYS A 341 11.49 -3.00 18.00
N GLU A 342 12.64 -2.37 17.75
CA GLU A 342 13.85 -2.71 18.52
C GLU A 342 13.74 -2.34 20.03
N GLY A 343 12.63 -1.74 20.47
CA GLY A 343 12.27 -1.58 21.89
C GLY A 343 10.78 -1.82 22.23
N ALA A 344 10.53 -2.73 23.19
CA ALA A 344 9.35 -2.89 24.07
C ALA A 344 7.89 -2.86 23.53
N GLY A 345 7.64 -2.80 22.22
CA GLY A 345 6.29 -2.61 21.65
C GLY A 345 5.57 -3.86 21.10
N ALA A 346 6.03 -5.08 21.39
CA ALA A 346 5.59 -6.29 20.69
C ALA A 346 4.06 -6.56 20.75
N LYS A 347 3.42 -6.32 21.91
CA LYS A 347 2.03 -6.73 22.22
C LYS A 347 0.94 -6.04 21.40
N ASP A 348 1.03 -4.72 21.17
CA ASP A 348 -0.02 -3.94 20.48
C ASP A 348 -0.21 -4.34 19.00
N PHE A 349 0.77 -5.05 18.44
CA PHE A 349 0.71 -5.59 17.08
C PHE A 349 0.05 -6.97 17.04
N GLU A 350 0.23 -7.77 18.09
CA GLU A 350 -0.35 -9.11 18.17
C GLU A 350 -1.87 -9.03 18.33
N ASP A 351 -2.34 -8.06 19.12
CA ASP A 351 -3.76 -7.77 19.28
C ASP A 351 -4.40 -7.25 17.97
N LYS A 352 -3.66 -6.52 17.13
CA LYS A 352 -4.17 -6.02 15.83
C LYS A 352 -4.19 -7.06 14.71
N PHE A 353 -3.53 -8.20 14.90
CA PHE A 353 -3.63 -9.37 14.02
C PHE A 353 -4.56 -10.45 14.59
N SER A 354 -5.14 -10.23 15.78
CA SER A 354 -6.11 -11.16 16.37
C SER A 354 -7.29 -11.40 15.44
N TRP A 355 -7.77 -10.38 14.72
CA TRP A 355 -8.86 -10.54 13.75
C TRP A 355 -8.53 -11.57 12.67
N LEU A 356 -7.27 -11.61 12.19
CA LEU A 356 -6.83 -12.61 11.21
C LEU A 356 -6.77 -14.02 11.80
N ARG A 357 -6.39 -14.15 13.08
CA ARG A 357 -6.44 -15.44 13.78
C ARG A 357 -7.89 -15.90 13.98
N HIS A 358 -8.79 -14.98 14.36
CA HIS A 358 -10.21 -15.27 14.56
C HIS A 358 -10.90 -15.70 13.25
N LEU A 359 -10.57 -15.06 12.12
CA LEU A 359 -11.06 -15.42 10.78
C LEU A 359 -10.59 -16.83 10.37
N LEU A 360 -9.35 -17.20 10.74
CA LEU A 360 -8.80 -18.55 10.51
C LEU A 360 -9.41 -19.62 11.45
N GLU A 361 -9.77 -19.25 12.68
CA GLU A 361 -10.41 -20.14 13.65
C GLU A 361 -11.84 -20.49 13.25
N TRP A 362 -12.63 -19.50 12.82
CA TRP A 362 -14.02 -19.71 12.35
C TRP A 362 -14.09 -20.68 11.16
N GLN A 363 -13.11 -20.65 10.27
CA GLN A 363 -13.05 -21.56 9.11
C GLN A 363 -12.77 -23.02 9.51
N ARG A 364 -12.06 -23.28 10.62
CA ARG A 364 -11.90 -24.67 11.11
C ARG A 364 -13.25 -25.32 11.43
N GLU A 365 -14.29 -24.50 11.64
CA GLU A 365 -15.63 -24.94 11.99
C GLU A 365 -16.55 -25.08 10.75
N SER A 366 -16.42 -24.23 9.71
CA SER A 366 -17.39 -24.18 8.59
C SER A 366 -17.05 -25.02 7.34
N GLY A 367 -15.81 -25.43 7.11
CA GLY A 367 -15.44 -26.41 6.06
C GLY A 367 -15.63 -26.02 4.57
N ASP A 368 -16.46 -25.03 4.23
CA ASP A 368 -16.74 -24.59 2.86
C ASP A 368 -15.77 -23.46 2.39
N PRO A 369 -14.99 -23.66 1.31
CA PRO A 369 -14.11 -22.64 0.73
C PRO A 369 -14.82 -21.43 0.13
N GLU A 370 -16.06 -21.57 -0.37
CA GLU A 370 -16.79 -20.50 -1.04
C GLU A 370 -17.36 -19.49 -0.02
N GLU A 371 -17.97 -20.00 1.05
CA GLU A 371 -18.39 -19.17 2.20
C GLU A 371 -17.19 -18.45 2.84
N PHE A 372 -16.02 -19.10 2.90
CA PHE A 372 -14.80 -18.45 3.38
C PHE A 372 -14.38 -17.27 2.51
N LEU A 373 -14.44 -17.41 1.18
CA LEU A 373 -14.13 -16.31 0.26
C LEU A 373 -15.11 -15.15 0.39
N GLU A 374 -16.40 -15.44 0.51
CA GLU A 374 -17.42 -14.40 0.69
C GLU A 374 -17.26 -13.68 2.03
N SER A 375 -17.09 -14.42 3.13
CA SER A 375 -16.80 -13.86 4.46
C SER A 375 -15.53 -13.02 4.46
N LEU A 376 -14.45 -13.52 3.84
CA LEU A 376 -13.19 -12.82 3.78
C LEU A 376 -13.27 -11.57 2.91
N ARG A 377 -14.01 -11.61 1.79
CA ARG A 377 -14.33 -10.42 1.01
C ARG A 377 -15.09 -9.42 1.90
N ILE A 378 -16.14 -9.85 2.59
CA ILE A 378 -16.92 -8.97 3.48
C ILE A 378 -16.00 -8.31 4.52
N ASP A 379 -15.14 -9.06 5.19
CA ASP A 379 -14.22 -8.51 6.21
C ASP A 379 -13.11 -7.62 5.61
N LEU A 380 -12.61 -7.93 4.42
CA LEU A 380 -11.66 -7.07 3.72
C LEU A 380 -12.28 -5.76 3.22
N PHE A 381 -13.57 -5.77 2.86
CA PHE A 381 -14.27 -4.63 2.25
C PHE A 381 -15.08 -3.77 3.23
N MET A 382 -15.52 -4.30 4.37
CA MET A 382 -16.31 -3.53 5.33
C MET A 382 -15.42 -2.67 6.24
N ASP A 383 -15.55 -1.34 6.10
CA ASP A 383 -15.14 -0.40 7.15
C ASP A 383 -16.03 -0.64 8.38
N GLU A 384 -15.45 -0.90 9.56
CA GLU A 384 -16.19 -1.13 10.80
C GLU A 384 -17.13 0.05 11.13
N VAL A 385 -18.42 -0.24 11.31
CA VAL A 385 -19.43 0.74 11.74
C VAL A 385 -19.61 0.60 13.25
N PHE A 386 -19.05 1.54 14.02
CA PHE A 386 -19.30 1.63 15.45
C PHE A 386 -20.71 2.19 15.69
N VAL A 387 -21.62 1.34 16.15
CA VAL A 387 -22.96 1.75 16.60
C VAL A 387 -22.91 1.94 18.10
N PHE A 388 -22.99 3.20 18.55
CA PHE A 388 -23.15 3.50 19.97
C PHE A 388 -24.63 3.41 20.32
N THR A 389 -24.97 2.50 21.23
CA THR A 389 -26.29 2.47 21.88
C THR A 389 -26.31 3.41 23.08
N PRO A 390 -27.48 3.99 23.44
CA PRO A 390 -27.62 4.92 24.57
C PRO A 390 -27.12 4.40 25.92
#